data_AF-A0A934FT20-F1
#
_entry.id   AF-A0A934FT20-F1
#
_cell.length_a   1.000
_cell.length_b   1.000
_cell.length_c   1.000
_cell.angle_alpha   90.00
_cell.angle_beta   90.00
_cell.angle_gamma   90.00
#
_symmetry.space_group_name_H-M   'P 1'
#
loop_
_entity.id
_entity.type
_entity.pdbx_description
1 polymer ?
#
loop_
_entity_poly.entity_id
_entity_poly.type
_entity_poly.pdbx_seq_one_letter_code
_entity_poly.pdbx_strand_id
1 'polypeptide(L)'
;MRDGFRPGPLGSLLPLALLAPLVLPTLNPLAAQSVTSEEFTFERDGVLGTSLRLTVAARTGHEAQKLEADVLAEIERVGRIVSTWEADGELARAVASHEPTVVSPELAELIAACDEWRVRSGNAFHPGVATLTGLWAAAAKRDAAPAAAMLAPVVARLREAPWSFDPATRTLAIPPGVTLTVDAIAKGFVLERAAAIRRGRHAEVRVLEIGGDVRVRGTDERAIAIADPRAAADNAAPLATVFLRDAAIATSGSYARGFDVAGAHRSHVLDPRSGQPCDAVLSATVIARDAASADALATILCVLGPIDGIALVDSIDGAAGLVVARDGTIAASRAWAAFVAPRRPEHDETPEPDGAPPAASPWPDGFAFTVQLELRDPNAGGGSRRGGYRRPYVAVWIETPSGEAVRTLALWIERTKWLPDLRRWYRLHRGRNDRIDAMSRATRRPGSYELAWNGLDDDGRAIEPGEYVVAIEAAREHGTYQIMRQRVSVGRAAFTYALDGNAEFAGASVSFGARAAK
;
A
#
# COMPACT_ATOMS: atom_id res chain seq x y z
N MET A 1 23.49 -79.83 35.77
CA MET A 1 22.29 -80.05 36.62
C MET A 1 21.09 -79.57 35.81
N ARG A 2 20.19 -80.37 35.26
CA ARG A 2 19.86 -81.80 35.41
C ARG A 2 19.62 -82.42 34.02
N ASP A 3 20.01 -83.68 33.92
CA ASP A 3 19.71 -84.64 32.86
C ASP A 3 18.23 -85.06 32.80
N GLY A 4 17.86 -85.73 31.70
CA GLY A 4 16.84 -86.79 31.71
C GLY A 4 15.68 -86.55 30.74
N PHE A 5 15.75 -86.96 29.46
CA PHE A 5 15.40 -88.28 28.91
C PHE A 5 13.89 -88.49 28.62
N ARG A 6 13.62 -89.04 27.42
CA ARG A 6 12.35 -89.18 26.67
C ARG A 6 11.39 -90.26 27.20
N PRO A 7 10.12 -90.33 26.74
CA PRO A 7 9.77 -91.19 25.57
C PRO A 7 8.65 -90.66 24.64
N GLY A 8 8.48 -91.25 23.45
CA GLY A 8 7.42 -90.95 22.44
C GLY A 8 6.13 -91.76 22.63
N PRO A 9 5.45 -92.23 21.56
CA PRO A 9 4.74 -91.53 20.48
C PRO A 9 3.23 -91.93 20.39
N LEU A 10 2.54 -91.61 19.28
CA LEU A 10 1.14 -91.97 18.88
C LEU A 10 0.07 -91.04 19.49
N GLY A 11 -0.91 -90.47 18.81
CA GLY A 11 -1.48 -90.69 17.48
C GLY A 11 -3.00 -90.83 17.65
N SER A 12 -3.82 -89.84 17.26
CA SER A 12 -5.24 -90.03 16.85
C SER A 12 -5.99 -88.71 16.63
N LEU A 13 -6.55 -88.59 15.42
CA LEU A 13 -7.92 -88.18 15.09
C LEU A 13 -8.38 -86.71 15.31
N LEU A 14 -8.52 -86.06 14.15
CA LEU A 14 -9.46 -84.98 13.75
C LEU A 14 -10.75 -84.83 14.59
N PRO A 15 -11.28 -83.59 14.72
CA PRO A 15 -12.27 -83.17 13.74
C PRO A 15 -12.11 -81.74 13.18
N LEU A 16 -12.58 -81.60 11.93
CA LEU A 16 -12.84 -80.36 11.19
C LEU A 16 -13.48 -79.28 12.07
N ALA A 17 -12.82 -78.13 12.17
CA ALA A 17 -13.47 -76.86 12.52
C ALA A 17 -13.34 -75.92 11.31
N LEU A 18 -14.48 -75.41 10.82
CA LEU A 18 -14.57 -74.44 9.74
C LEU A 18 -13.69 -73.21 10.05
N LEU A 19 -12.62 -73.01 9.29
CA LEU A 19 -11.92 -71.74 9.19
C LEU A 19 -12.71 -70.83 8.25
N ALA A 20 -13.55 -69.96 8.81
CA ALA A 20 -14.02 -68.78 8.08
C ALA A 20 -12.81 -67.85 7.84
N PRO A 21 -12.54 -67.40 6.61
CA PRO A 21 -11.46 -66.45 6.38
C PRO A 21 -11.85 -65.11 7.03
N LEU A 22 -11.10 -64.73 8.06
CA LEU A 22 -11.12 -63.40 8.63
C LEU A 22 -10.57 -62.45 7.56
N VAL A 23 -11.47 -61.85 6.76
CA VAL A 23 -11.13 -60.75 5.86
C VAL A 23 -10.78 -59.57 6.75
N LEU A 24 -9.50 -59.42 7.07
CA LEU A 24 -8.96 -58.18 7.61
C LEU A 24 -9.24 -57.11 6.55
N PRO A 25 -10.04 -56.07 6.83
CA PRO A 25 -10.15 -54.96 5.90
C PRO A 25 -8.74 -54.39 5.79
N THR A 26 -8.18 -54.45 4.58
CA THR A 26 -7.02 -53.65 4.23
C THR A 26 -7.40 -52.22 4.55
N LEU A 27 -6.87 -51.69 5.66
CA LEU A 27 -6.85 -50.27 5.94
C LEU A 27 -6.09 -49.66 4.78
N ASN A 28 -6.84 -49.27 3.74
CA ASN A 28 -6.36 -48.41 2.70
C ASN A 28 -5.93 -47.16 3.48
N PRO A 29 -4.63 -46.83 3.57
CA PRO A 29 -4.26 -45.56 4.14
C PRO A 29 -4.96 -44.55 3.26
N LEU A 30 -5.99 -43.87 3.79
CA LEU A 30 -6.44 -42.64 3.19
C LEU A 30 -5.15 -41.82 3.10
N ALA A 31 -4.62 -41.70 1.88
CA ALA A 31 -3.68 -40.68 1.56
C ALA A 31 -4.31 -39.43 2.15
N ALA A 32 -3.68 -38.87 3.18
CA ALA A 32 -4.01 -37.55 3.64
C ALA A 32 -3.78 -36.68 2.42
N GLN A 33 -4.85 -36.44 1.65
CA GLN A 33 -4.84 -35.46 0.59
C GLN A 33 -4.44 -34.19 1.32
N SER A 34 -3.21 -33.76 1.12
CA SER A 34 -2.74 -32.47 1.57
C SER A 34 -3.65 -31.47 0.88
N VAL A 35 -4.67 -31.02 1.58
CA VAL A 35 -5.54 -29.95 1.07
C VAL A 35 -4.67 -28.71 1.06
N THR A 36 -4.08 -28.43 -0.10
CA THR A 36 -3.25 -27.26 -0.34
C THR A 36 -4.15 -26.03 -0.24
N SER A 37 -3.75 -25.06 0.57
CA SER A 37 -4.42 -23.75 0.59
C SER A 37 -4.14 -23.02 -0.73
N GLU A 38 -5.15 -22.41 -1.30
CA GLU A 38 -5.06 -21.50 -2.44
C GLU A 38 -5.00 -20.04 -1.95
N GLU A 39 -4.44 -19.14 -2.75
CA GLU A 39 -4.47 -17.71 -2.45
C GLU A 39 -5.70 -17.03 -3.05
N PHE A 40 -6.35 -16.19 -2.25
CA PHE A 40 -7.46 -15.35 -2.64
C PHE A 40 -7.09 -13.90 -2.39
N THR A 41 -7.24 -13.05 -3.40
CA THR A 41 -6.98 -11.61 -3.29
C THR A 41 -8.30 -10.84 -3.33
N PHE A 42 -8.41 -9.87 -2.42
CA PHE A 42 -9.52 -8.96 -2.29
C PHE A 42 -9.03 -7.52 -2.30
N GLU A 43 -9.80 -6.65 -2.91
CA GLU A 43 -9.56 -5.21 -2.89
C GLU A 43 -10.78 -4.49 -2.32
N ARG A 44 -10.54 -3.44 -1.52
CA ARG A 44 -11.58 -2.61 -0.90
C ARG A 44 -11.16 -1.16 -0.90
N ASP A 45 -12.13 -0.27 -1.12
CA ASP A 45 -11.94 1.17 -0.99
C ASP A 45 -12.61 1.73 0.27
N GLY A 46 -12.12 2.86 0.76
CA GLY A 46 -12.69 3.57 1.91
C GLY A 46 -12.23 3.04 3.26
N VAL A 47 -11.40 2.00 3.28
CA VAL A 47 -10.82 1.44 4.51
C VAL A 47 -9.77 2.40 5.04
N LEU A 48 -9.94 2.89 6.28
CA LEU A 48 -9.11 3.94 6.91
C LEU A 48 -8.92 5.18 6.02
N GLY A 49 -9.93 5.51 5.22
CA GLY A 49 -9.83 6.63 4.29
C GLY A 49 -8.77 6.42 3.20
N THR A 50 -8.51 5.17 2.77
CA THR A 50 -7.67 4.81 1.62
C THR A 50 -8.14 3.49 0.98
N SER A 51 -7.34 2.87 0.13
CA SER A 51 -7.58 1.54 -0.45
C SER A 51 -6.86 0.44 0.33
N LEU A 52 -7.46 -0.74 0.36
CA LEU A 52 -6.95 -1.97 0.95
C LEU A 52 -6.82 -3.04 -0.13
N ARG A 53 -5.71 -3.77 -0.10
CA ARG A 53 -5.53 -5.04 -0.81
C ARG A 53 -5.18 -6.13 0.20
N LEU A 54 -5.91 -7.23 0.17
CA LEU A 54 -5.76 -8.35 1.09
C LEU A 54 -5.58 -9.64 0.30
N THR A 55 -4.47 -10.31 0.50
CA THR A 55 -4.23 -11.67 0.01
C THR A 55 -4.26 -12.62 1.20
N VAL A 56 -5.09 -13.65 1.13
CA VAL A 56 -5.22 -14.69 2.15
C VAL A 56 -4.97 -16.06 1.54
N ALA A 57 -4.34 -16.95 2.30
CA ALA A 57 -4.35 -18.38 2.00
C ALA A 57 -5.59 -19.00 2.65
N ALA A 58 -6.36 -19.81 1.92
CA ALA A 58 -7.53 -20.54 2.44
C ALA A 58 -7.79 -21.81 1.60
N ARG A 59 -8.59 -22.76 2.09
CA ARG A 59 -8.92 -23.98 1.30
C ARG A 59 -10.07 -23.78 0.32
N THR A 60 -10.90 -22.77 0.57
CA THR A 60 -12.07 -22.45 -0.25
C THR A 60 -12.29 -20.94 -0.28
N GLY A 61 -12.91 -20.45 -1.36
CA GLY A 61 -13.30 -19.04 -1.45
C GLY A 61 -14.26 -18.59 -0.34
N HIS A 62 -15.09 -19.49 0.21
CA HIS A 62 -15.97 -19.19 1.35
C HIS A 62 -15.19 -18.98 2.65
N GLU A 63 -14.17 -19.80 2.90
CA GLU A 63 -13.25 -19.59 4.03
C GLU A 63 -12.48 -18.26 3.86
N ALA A 64 -12.03 -17.95 2.64
CA ALA A 64 -11.36 -16.69 2.32
C ALA A 64 -12.24 -15.46 2.56
N GLN A 65 -13.49 -15.46 2.09
CA GLN A 65 -14.46 -14.37 2.31
C GLN A 65 -14.78 -14.16 3.79
N LYS A 66 -14.86 -15.25 4.55
CA LYS A 66 -15.04 -15.20 6.00
C LYS A 66 -13.85 -14.57 6.72
N LEU A 67 -12.63 -14.94 6.32
CA LEU A 67 -11.42 -14.33 6.85
C LEU A 67 -11.32 -12.84 6.47
N GLU A 68 -11.65 -12.49 5.23
CA GLU A 68 -11.75 -11.09 4.80
C GLU A 68 -12.71 -10.29 5.70
N ALA A 69 -13.91 -10.81 5.98
CA ALA A 69 -14.86 -10.14 6.85
C ALA A 69 -14.32 -9.94 8.27
N ASP A 70 -13.63 -10.94 8.83
CA ASP A 70 -12.99 -10.84 10.14
C ASP A 70 -11.85 -9.80 10.16
N VAL A 71 -11.04 -9.73 9.08
CA VAL A 71 -9.99 -8.73 8.90
C VAL A 71 -10.57 -7.32 8.84
N LEU A 72 -11.64 -7.10 8.06
CA LEU A 72 -12.30 -5.81 7.95
C LEU A 72 -12.92 -5.37 9.28
N ALA A 73 -13.55 -6.30 10.01
CA ALA A 73 -14.09 -6.03 11.33
C ALA A 73 -12.99 -5.66 12.34
N GLU A 74 -11.83 -6.30 12.27
CA GLU A 74 -10.69 -5.94 13.13
C GLU A 74 -10.13 -4.55 12.80
N ILE A 75 -10.04 -4.20 11.51
CA ILE A 75 -9.64 -2.86 11.08
C ILE A 75 -10.57 -1.79 11.64
N GLU A 76 -11.89 -2.02 11.56
CA GLU A 76 -12.88 -1.08 12.13
C GLU A 76 -12.77 -1.01 13.66
N ARG A 77 -12.65 -2.17 14.34
CA ARG A 77 -12.56 -2.24 15.80
C ARG A 77 -11.33 -1.50 16.33
N VAL A 78 -10.14 -1.82 15.79
CA VAL A 78 -8.89 -1.17 16.22
C VAL A 78 -8.85 0.28 15.75
N GLY A 79 -9.38 0.58 14.56
CA GLY A 79 -9.55 1.95 14.07
C GLY A 79 -10.31 2.83 15.06
N ARG A 80 -11.44 2.34 15.59
CA ARG A 80 -12.21 3.03 16.64
C ARG A 80 -11.44 3.21 17.95
N ILE A 81 -10.56 2.28 18.33
CA ILE A 81 -9.73 2.42 19.53
C ILE A 81 -8.74 3.59 19.38
N VAL A 82 -8.07 3.65 18.23
CA VAL A 82 -6.95 4.58 18.00
C VAL A 82 -7.38 5.92 17.40
N SER A 83 -8.64 6.06 16.98
CA SER A 83 -9.14 7.27 16.32
C SER A 83 -9.15 8.48 17.26
N THR A 84 -8.61 9.59 16.76
CA THR A 84 -8.75 10.93 17.34
C THR A 84 -9.86 11.76 16.67
N TRP A 85 -10.49 11.22 15.62
CA TRP A 85 -11.48 11.92 14.79
C TRP A 85 -12.91 11.54 15.16
N GLU A 86 -13.11 10.30 15.62
CA GLU A 86 -14.41 9.77 16.03
C GLU A 86 -14.59 10.03 17.53
N ALA A 87 -15.59 10.82 17.90
CA ALA A 87 -15.83 11.23 19.29
C ALA A 87 -16.12 10.04 20.23
N ASP A 88 -16.61 8.92 19.69
CA ASP A 88 -16.82 7.66 20.39
C ASP A 88 -15.63 6.68 20.28
N GLY A 89 -14.50 7.15 19.76
CA GLY A 89 -13.22 6.42 19.80
C GLY A 89 -12.61 6.42 21.20
N GLU A 90 -11.85 5.38 21.53
CA GLU A 90 -11.30 5.24 22.90
C GLU A 90 -10.26 6.32 23.21
N LEU A 91 -9.30 6.54 22.30
CA LEU A 91 -8.30 7.60 22.45
C LEU A 91 -8.97 8.98 22.50
N ALA A 92 -9.93 9.27 21.62
CA ALA A 92 -10.68 10.53 21.64
C ALA A 92 -11.39 10.77 22.98
N ARG A 93 -12.03 9.75 23.57
CA ARG A 93 -12.62 9.86 24.92
C ARG A 93 -11.57 10.11 26.00
N ALA A 94 -10.42 9.45 25.93
CA ALA A 94 -9.34 9.67 26.89
C ALA A 94 -8.76 11.10 26.81
N VAL A 95 -8.67 11.67 25.59
CA VAL A 95 -8.29 13.09 25.42
C VAL A 95 -9.32 14.03 26.03
N ALA A 96 -10.61 13.72 25.85
CA ALA A 96 -11.72 14.56 26.30
C ALA A 96 -12.04 14.46 27.80
N SER A 97 -11.61 13.40 28.50
CA SER A 97 -11.94 13.22 29.92
C SER A 97 -11.23 14.22 30.83
N HIS A 98 -10.00 14.64 30.46
CA HIS A 98 -9.11 15.43 31.29
C HIS A 98 -8.83 14.81 32.69
N GLU A 99 -9.11 13.52 32.84
CA GLU A 99 -8.93 12.75 34.06
C GLU A 99 -8.12 11.48 33.77
N PRO A 100 -7.33 10.97 34.73
CA PRO A 100 -6.65 9.68 34.58
C PRO A 100 -7.66 8.58 34.23
N THR A 101 -7.46 7.94 33.08
CA THR A 101 -8.40 6.99 32.49
C THR A 101 -7.72 5.64 32.29
N VAL A 102 -8.35 4.56 32.76
CA VAL A 102 -7.89 3.20 32.46
C VAL A 102 -8.24 2.85 31.02
N VAL A 103 -7.24 2.48 30.23
CA VAL A 103 -7.40 2.18 28.79
C VAL A 103 -7.31 0.68 28.48
N SER A 104 -7.83 0.28 27.32
CA SER A 104 -7.73 -1.08 26.78
C SER A 104 -6.27 -1.53 26.64
N PRO A 105 -5.99 -2.85 26.65
CA PRO A 105 -4.65 -3.36 26.41
C PRO A 105 -4.08 -2.86 25.07
N GLU A 106 -4.90 -2.82 24.02
CA GLU A 106 -4.48 -2.37 22.70
C GLU A 106 -4.11 -0.88 22.69
N LEU A 107 -4.89 -0.01 23.34
CA LEU A 107 -4.54 1.40 23.45
C LEU A 107 -3.29 1.60 24.32
N ALA A 108 -3.15 0.84 25.42
CA ALA A 108 -1.95 0.85 26.25
C ALA A 108 -0.68 0.48 25.45
N GLU A 109 -0.75 -0.53 24.58
CA GLU A 109 0.36 -0.91 23.70
C GLU A 109 0.71 0.20 22.69
N LEU A 110 -0.30 0.85 22.09
CA LEU A 110 -0.07 2.00 21.20
C LEU A 110 0.59 3.18 21.93
N ILE A 111 0.12 3.50 23.13
CA ILE A 111 0.68 4.59 23.95
C ILE A 111 2.14 4.30 24.31
N ALA A 112 2.45 3.07 24.73
CA ALA A 112 3.82 2.66 25.01
C ALA A 112 4.72 2.77 23.77
N ALA A 113 4.24 2.35 22.59
CA ALA A 113 4.97 2.50 21.33
C ALA A 113 5.20 3.97 20.97
N CYS A 114 4.20 4.83 21.17
CA CYS A 114 4.34 6.27 20.96
C CYS A 114 5.41 6.90 21.85
N ASP A 115 5.44 6.52 23.14
CA ASP A 115 6.47 6.99 24.08
C ASP A 115 7.87 6.47 23.73
N GLU A 116 7.98 5.20 23.33
CA GLU A 116 9.24 4.63 22.85
C GLU A 116 9.77 5.43 21.66
N TRP A 117 8.97 5.63 20.61
CA TRP A 117 9.41 6.35 19.41
C TRP A 117 9.71 7.81 19.69
N ARG A 118 8.94 8.47 20.56
CA ARG A 118 9.23 9.84 21.00
C ARG A 118 10.61 9.95 21.64
N VAL A 119 10.96 9.03 22.55
CA VAL A 119 12.26 9.01 23.23
C VAL A 119 13.39 8.66 22.27
N ARG A 120 13.25 7.56 21.51
CA ARG A 120 14.29 7.05 20.60
C ARG A 120 14.62 8.00 19.47
N SER A 121 13.63 8.75 18.98
CA SER A 121 13.80 9.70 17.88
C SER A 121 14.18 11.12 18.33
N GLY A 122 14.33 11.36 19.64
CA GLY A 122 14.62 12.69 20.18
C GLY A 122 13.50 13.71 19.88
N ASN A 123 12.24 13.31 20.06
CA ASN A 123 11.02 14.06 19.73
C ASN A 123 10.82 14.35 18.22
N ALA A 124 11.52 13.67 17.31
CA ALA A 124 11.18 13.75 15.88
C ALA A 124 9.82 13.10 15.58
N PHE A 125 9.44 12.08 16.34
CA PHE A 125 8.07 11.61 16.50
C PHE A 125 7.45 12.23 17.75
N HIS A 126 6.27 12.84 17.64
CA HIS A 126 5.56 13.38 18.80
C HIS A 126 4.04 13.47 18.58
N PRO A 127 3.20 12.75 19.36
CA PRO A 127 1.74 12.77 19.19
C PRO A 127 1.10 14.17 19.33
N GLY A 128 1.69 15.06 20.12
CA GLY A 128 1.27 16.46 20.26
C GLY A 128 1.43 17.33 19.00
N VAL A 129 2.04 16.84 17.92
CA VAL A 129 2.27 17.59 16.67
C VAL A 129 0.97 18.11 16.05
N ALA A 130 -0.19 17.53 16.40
CA ALA A 130 -1.52 17.97 15.98
C ALA A 130 -1.76 19.48 16.18
N THR A 131 -1.21 20.08 17.24
CA THR A 131 -1.30 21.54 17.45
C THR A 131 -0.63 22.30 16.30
N LEU A 132 0.54 21.86 15.84
CA LEU A 132 1.26 22.48 14.72
C LEU A 132 0.50 22.29 13.41
N THR A 133 -0.10 21.12 13.19
CA THR A 133 -0.96 20.85 12.01
C THR A 133 -2.10 21.87 11.92
N GLY A 134 -2.76 22.18 13.04
CA GLY A 134 -3.81 23.20 13.09
C GLY A 134 -3.30 24.61 12.74
N LEU A 135 -2.11 24.98 13.22
CA LEU A 135 -1.49 26.27 12.91
C LEU A 135 -1.12 26.40 11.43
N TRP A 136 -0.54 25.37 10.83
CA TRP A 136 -0.20 25.36 9.41
C TRP A 136 -1.44 25.31 8.50
N ALA A 137 -2.49 24.58 8.88
CA ALA A 137 -3.77 24.62 8.18
C ALA A 137 -4.43 26.01 8.22
N ALA A 138 -4.32 26.72 9.35
CA ALA A 138 -4.80 28.10 9.46
C ALA A 138 -3.95 29.09 8.65
N ALA A 139 -2.63 28.87 8.58
CA ALA A 139 -1.71 29.64 7.75
C ALA A 139 -2.01 29.48 6.25
N ALA A 140 -2.27 28.27 5.78
CA ALA A 140 -2.68 28.00 4.40
C ALA A 140 -3.93 28.79 4.00
N LYS A 141 -4.95 28.83 4.87
CA LYS A 141 -6.17 29.62 4.65
C LYS A 141 -5.92 31.13 4.56
N ARG A 142 -4.83 31.61 5.15
CA ARG A 142 -4.43 33.03 5.16
C ARG A 142 -3.38 33.34 4.10
N ASP A 143 -2.92 32.32 3.36
CA ASP A 143 -1.80 32.37 2.43
C ASP A 143 -0.53 33.03 3.02
N ALA A 144 -0.30 32.80 4.32
CA ALA A 144 0.81 33.40 5.06
C ALA A 144 1.34 32.45 6.14
N ALA A 145 2.65 32.22 6.15
CA ALA A 145 3.28 31.29 7.09
C ALA A 145 3.08 31.70 8.56
N PRO A 146 3.00 30.74 9.50
CA PRO A 146 2.90 31.05 10.91
C PRO A 146 4.11 31.87 11.38
N ALA A 147 3.86 32.97 12.09
CA ALA A 147 4.93 33.75 12.70
C ALA A 147 5.71 32.92 13.73
N ALA A 148 7.02 33.12 13.85
CA ALA A 148 7.86 32.39 14.79
C ALA A 148 7.37 32.51 16.25
N ALA A 149 6.83 33.68 16.63
CA ALA A 149 6.24 33.91 17.96
C ALA A 149 4.99 33.04 18.25
N MET A 150 4.29 32.56 17.22
CA MET A 150 3.17 31.61 17.35
C MET A 150 3.65 30.17 17.51
N LEU A 151 4.76 29.80 16.84
CA LEU A 151 5.30 28.45 16.88
C LEU A 151 6.11 28.17 18.15
N ALA A 152 6.91 29.15 18.60
CA ALA A 152 7.82 29.01 19.75
C ALA A 152 7.18 28.41 21.02
N PRO A 153 6.01 28.87 21.51
CA PRO A 153 5.39 28.27 22.70
C PRO A 153 4.92 26.83 22.48
N VAL A 154 4.46 26.50 21.27
CA VAL A 154 4.04 25.13 20.93
C VAL A 154 5.25 24.20 20.89
N VAL A 155 6.32 24.61 20.21
CA VAL A 155 7.60 23.86 20.15
C VAL A 155 8.18 23.65 21.54
N ALA A 156 8.14 24.66 22.41
CA ALA A 156 8.59 24.53 23.80
C ALA A 156 7.79 23.46 24.56
N ARG A 157 6.47 23.40 24.37
CA ARG A 157 5.60 22.37 24.98
C ARG A 157 5.88 20.97 24.43
N LEU A 158 6.18 20.83 23.14
CA LEU A 158 6.48 19.54 22.49
C LEU A 158 7.83 18.93 22.86
N ARG A 159 8.60 19.59 23.74
CA ARG A 159 9.81 18.99 24.35
C ARG A 159 9.45 17.97 25.44
N GLU A 160 8.29 18.18 26.07
CA GLU A 160 7.77 17.33 27.15
C GLU A 160 6.83 16.26 26.61
N ALA A 161 6.64 15.18 27.37
CA ALA A 161 5.67 14.15 27.01
C ALA A 161 4.24 14.72 26.93
N PRO A 162 3.42 14.30 25.96
CA PRO A 162 2.05 14.78 25.83
C PRO A 162 1.10 14.24 26.90
N TRP A 163 1.52 13.24 27.66
CA TRP A 163 0.74 12.54 28.68
C TRP A 163 1.66 11.89 29.72
N SER A 164 1.07 11.38 30.81
CA SER A 164 1.69 10.40 31.70
C SER A 164 0.96 9.07 31.60
N PHE A 165 1.71 7.96 31.57
CA PHE A 165 1.15 6.62 31.43
C PHE A 165 1.73 5.67 32.49
N ASP A 166 0.86 4.98 33.22
CA ASP A 166 1.24 3.89 34.13
C ASP A 166 0.93 2.53 33.45
N PRO A 167 1.94 1.77 33.02
CA PRO A 167 1.74 0.49 32.35
C PRO A 167 1.20 -0.61 33.27
N ALA A 168 1.41 -0.52 34.60
CA ALA A 168 0.93 -1.54 35.53
C ALA A 168 -0.60 -1.48 35.70
N THR A 169 -1.15 -0.27 35.71
CA THR A 169 -2.59 -0.03 35.84
C THR A 169 -3.29 0.28 34.51
N ARG A 170 -2.53 0.48 33.43
CA ARG A 170 -2.97 1.02 32.13
C ARG A 170 -3.68 2.35 32.28
N THR A 171 -3.20 3.20 33.20
CA THR A 171 -3.80 4.51 33.45
C THR A 171 -3.09 5.56 32.60
N LEU A 172 -3.85 6.20 31.71
CA LEU A 172 -3.40 7.30 30.86
C LEU A 172 -3.96 8.61 31.41
N ALA A 173 -3.09 9.61 31.63
CA ALA A 173 -3.52 10.96 32.00
C ALA A 173 -2.97 11.99 30.99
N ILE A 174 -3.88 12.75 30.39
CA ILE A 174 -3.58 13.75 29.36
C ILE A 174 -3.88 15.14 29.95
N PRO A 175 -2.92 16.08 29.97
CA PRO A 175 -3.15 17.43 30.48
C PRO A 175 -4.22 18.20 29.69
N PRO A 176 -4.99 19.09 30.33
CA PRO A 176 -5.95 19.95 29.64
C PRO A 176 -5.29 20.78 28.53
N GLY A 177 -5.99 20.94 27.40
CA GLY A 177 -5.52 21.76 26.28
C GLY A 177 -4.43 21.13 25.41
N VAL A 178 -4.10 19.84 25.62
CA VAL A 178 -3.26 19.05 24.70
C VAL A 178 -4.13 18.52 23.57
N THR A 179 -3.70 18.70 22.32
CA THR A 179 -4.27 18.02 21.16
C THR A 179 -3.31 16.95 20.69
N LEU A 180 -3.85 15.79 20.31
CA LEU A 180 -3.06 14.61 19.93
C LEU A 180 -3.41 14.14 18.53
N THR A 181 -2.43 13.57 17.86
CA THR A 181 -2.58 12.71 16.69
C THR A 181 -1.68 11.50 16.86
N VAL A 182 -2.13 10.36 16.35
CA VAL A 182 -1.35 9.13 16.24
C VAL A 182 -1.20 8.71 14.78
N ASP A 183 -1.49 9.60 13.83
CA ASP A 183 -1.56 9.28 12.40
C ASP A 183 -0.25 8.71 11.84
N ALA A 184 0.89 9.03 12.46
CA ALA A 184 2.22 8.54 12.09
C ALA A 184 2.52 7.08 12.53
N ILE A 185 1.60 6.42 13.25
CA ILE A 185 1.77 5.03 13.70
C ILE A 185 0.46 4.23 13.67
N ALA A 186 -0.69 4.89 13.72
CA ALA A 186 -1.99 4.26 13.88
C ALA A 186 -2.36 3.34 12.72
N LYS A 187 -2.03 3.73 11.48
CA LYS A 187 -2.29 2.90 10.29
C LYS A 187 -1.46 1.62 10.36
N GLY A 188 -0.16 1.72 10.64
CA GLY A 188 0.71 0.57 10.87
C GLY A 188 0.23 -0.32 12.02
N PHE A 189 -0.24 0.27 13.14
CA PHE A 189 -0.78 -0.48 14.27
C PHE A 189 -2.05 -1.26 13.93
N VAL A 190 -3.01 -0.62 13.25
CA VAL A 190 -4.23 -1.29 12.77
C VAL A 190 -3.88 -2.41 11.78
N LEU A 191 -2.95 -2.14 10.87
CA LEU A 191 -2.50 -3.08 9.86
C LEU A 191 -1.84 -4.32 10.50
N GLU A 192 -0.99 -4.15 11.51
CA GLU A 192 -0.35 -5.26 12.23
C GLU A 192 -1.38 -6.16 12.93
N ARG A 193 -2.38 -5.57 13.58
CA ARG A 193 -3.46 -6.32 14.25
C ARG A 193 -4.31 -7.10 13.26
N ALA A 194 -4.74 -6.44 12.20
CA ALA A 194 -5.56 -7.04 11.16
C ALA A 194 -4.83 -8.17 10.42
N ALA A 195 -3.53 -8.01 10.15
CA ALA A 195 -2.70 -9.04 9.53
C ALA A 195 -2.45 -10.27 10.42
N ALA A 196 -2.68 -10.16 11.73
CA ALA A 196 -2.55 -11.29 12.66
C ALA A 196 -3.79 -12.21 12.69
N ILE A 197 -4.90 -11.81 12.08
CA ILE A 197 -6.15 -12.58 12.06
C ILE A 197 -5.96 -13.87 11.24
N ARG A 198 -6.44 -14.98 11.80
CA ARG A 198 -6.47 -16.31 11.16
C ARG A 198 -7.73 -17.06 11.55
N ARG A 199 -8.23 -17.92 10.66
CA ARG A 199 -9.31 -18.89 10.97
C ARG A 199 -8.77 -20.31 10.90
N GLY A 200 -8.76 -21.00 12.05
CA GLY A 200 -8.23 -22.35 12.14
C GLY A 200 -6.74 -22.43 11.75
N ARG A 201 -6.33 -23.56 11.17
CA ARG A 201 -4.94 -23.81 10.74
C ARG A 201 -4.64 -23.49 9.27
N HIS A 202 -5.67 -23.19 8.48
CA HIS A 202 -5.55 -23.18 7.02
C HIS A 202 -6.04 -21.88 6.36
N ALA A 203 -6.63 -20.97 7.12
CA ALA A 203 -7.02 -19.66 6.62
C ALA A 203 -6.24 -18.57 7.35
N GLU A 204 -5.34 -17.90 6.65
CA GLU A 204 -4.48 -16.85 7.24
C GLU A 204 -4.16 -15.75 6.22
N VAL A 205 -3.90 -14.55 6.74
CA VAL A 205 -3.44 -13.42 5.94
C VAL A 205 -2.02 -13.71 5.45
N ARG A 206 -1.78 -13.47 4.15
CA ARG A 206 -0.45 -13.53 3.51
C ARG A 206 0.10 -12.14 3.25
N VAL A 207 -0.74 -11.25 2.72
CA VAL A 207 -0.38 -9.85 2.47
C VAL A 207 -1.57 -8.98 2.83
N LEU A 208 -1.33 -7.93 3.61
CA LEU A 208 -2.30 -6.87 3.83
C LEU A 208 -1.63 -5.54 3.49
N GLU A 209 -2.18 -4.83 2.52
CA GLU A 209 -1.78 -3.49 2.12
C GLU A 209 -2.90 -2.50 2.42
N ILE A 210 -2.57 -1.37 3.05
CA ILE A 210 -3.51 -0.25 3.25
C ILE A 210 -2.79 1.05 2.90
N GLY A 211 -3.20 1.68 1.79
CA GLY A 211 -2.67 2.97 1.36
C GLY A 211 -1.15 2.99 1.10
N GLY A 212 -0.60 1.89 0.60
CA GLY A 212 0.84 1.74 0.28
C GLY A 212 1.70 1.18 1.42
N ASP A 213 1.16 1.05 2.63
CA ASP A 213 1.83 0.31 3.71
C ASP A 213 1.44 -1.15 3.62
N VAL A 214 2.41 -2.04 3.76
CA VAL A 214 2.23 -3.47 3.50
C VAL A 214 2.77 -4.28 4.68
N ARG A 215 2.02 -5.30 5.11
CA ARG A 215 2.50 -6.39 5.96
C ARG A 215 2.42 -7.70 5.21
N VAL A 216 3.56 -8.37 5.09
CA VAL A 216 3.69 -9.71 4.51
C VAL A 216 3.87 -10.71 5.64
N ARG A 217 3.03 -11.75 5.72
CA ARG A 217 3.02 -12.74 6.80
C ARG A 217 3.40 -14.12 6.28
N GLY A 218 4.16 -14.85 7.09
CA GLY A 218 4.56 -16.23 6.80
C GLY A 218 5.93 -16.34 6.13
N THR A 219 6.22 -17.53 5.61
CA THR A 219 7.57 -17.89 5.13
C THR A 219 7.84 -17.49 3.69
N ASP A 220 6.79 -17.19 2.94
CA ASP A 220 6.93 -16.89 1.52
C ASP A 220 7.38 -15.45 1.34
N GLU A 221 8.26 -15.26 0.36
CA GLU A 221 8.74 -13.94 -0.01
C GLU A 221 7.74 -13.25 -0.95
N ARG A 222 7.61 -11.93 -0.82
CA ARG A 222 6.76 -11.09 -1.68
C ARG A 222 7.56 -9.91 -2.20
N ALA A 223 7.51 -9.71 -3.51
CA ALA A 223 8.13 -8.57 -4.17
C ALA A 223 7.23 -7.33 -4.03
N ILE A 224 7.78 -6.25 -3.49
CA ILE A 224 7.12 -4.96 -3.31
C ILE A 224 7.89 -3.89 -4.10
N ALA A 225 7.20 -3.21 -5.00
CA ALA A 225 7.76 -2.13 -5.80
C ALA A 225 7.70 -0.81 -5.03
N ILE A 226 8.81 -0.07 -4.99
CA ILE A 226 8.94 1.24 -4.36
C ILE A 226 8.85 2.30 -5.44
N ALA A 227 7.86 3.19 -5.34
CA ALA A 227 7.68 4.27 -6.29
C ALA A 227 8.85 5.27 -6.22
N ASP A 228 9.32 5.78 -7.38
CA ASP A 228 10.23 6.95 -7.39
C ASP A 228 9.39 8.22 -7.21
N PRO A 229 9.51 8.97 -6.10
CA PRO A 229 8.75 10.20 -5.89
C PRO A 229 9.13 11.33 -6.87
N ARG A 230 10.22 11.17 -7.63
CA ARG A 230 10.68 12.12 -8.66
C ARG A 230 10.19 11.73 -10.06
N ALA A 231 9.54 10.58 -10.20
CA ALA A 231 9.00 10.15 -11.48
C ALA A 231 8.00 11.19 -12.01
N ALA A 232 8.05 11.46 -13.33
CA ALA A 232 7.08 12.36 -13.95
C ALA A 232 5.66 11.78 -13.92
N ALA A 233 5.57 10.46 -13.94
CA ALA A 233 4.33 9.76 -14.22
C ALA A 233 4.09 8.62 -13.24
N ASP A 234 2.82 8.39 -12.94
CA ASP A 234 2.33 7.37 -12.02
C ASP A 234 2.62 5.93 -12.49
N ASN A 235 2.89 5.75 -13.78
CA ASN A 235 3.23 4.46 -14.39
C ASN A 235 4.73 4.29 -14.68
N ALA A 236 5.59 5.18 -14.15
CA ALA A 236 7.03 5.05 -14.29
C ALA A 236 7.56 3.77 -13.62
N ALA A 237 8.75 3.34 -14.04
CA ALA A 237 9.47 2.25 -13.41
C ALA A 237 9.69 2.55 -11.91
N PRO A 238 9.56 1.55 -11.03
CA PRO A 238 9.84 1.74 -9.61
C PRO A 238 11.30 2.10 -9.39
N LEU A 239 11.57 2.86 -8.32
CA LEU A 239 12.92 3.19 -7.87
C LEU A 239 13.70 1.93 -7.48
N ALA A 240 13.02 0.99 -6.81
CA ALA A 240 13.57 -0.29 -6.41
C ALA A 240 12.43 -1.30 -6.24
N THR A 241 12.76 -2.60 -6.31
CA THR A 241 11.89 -3.67 -5.85
C THR A 241 12.56 -4.36 -4.68
N VAL A 242 11.83 -4.47 -3.57
CA VAL A 242 12.30 -5.15 -2.37
C VAL A 242 11.53 -6.44 -2.14
N PHE A 243 12.17 -7.39 -1.48
CA PHE A 243 11.65 -8.71 -1.22
C PHE A 243 11.44 -8.88 0.28
N LEU A 244 10.18 -9.05 0.68
CA LEU A 244 9.79 -9.11 2.09
C LEU A 244 9.34 -10.52 2.46
N ARG A 245 9.79 -10.98 3.63
CA ARG A 245 9.34 -12.22 4.26
C ARG A 245 9.12 -11.96 5.74
N ASP A 246 7.93 -12.28 6.22
CA ASP A 246 7.44 -11.95 7.56
C ASP A 246 7.87 -10.57 8.08
N ALA A 247 7.66 -9.54 7.26
CA ALA A 247 8.07 -8.17 7.53
C ALA A 247 6.98 -7.19 7.08
N ALA A 248 7.15 -5.94 7.48
CA ALA A 248 6.31 -4.82 7.05
C ALA A 248 7.14 -3.76 6.33
N ILE A 249 6.48 -3.00 5.47
CA ILE A 249 7.05 -1.82 4.81
C ILE A 249 6.04 -0.68 4.83
N ALA A 250 6.51 0.53 5.11
CA ALA A 250 5.71 1.74 5.06
C ALA A 250 6.46 2.84 4.32
N THR A 251 5.73 3.77 3.72
CA THR A 251 6.32 4.92 3.03
C THR A 251 5.62 6.20 3.44
N SER A 252 6.41 7.18 3.88
CA SER A 252 5.97 8.55 4.16
C SER A 252 6.59 9.49 3.15
N GLY A 253 5.90 10.57 2.76
CA GLY A 253 6.44 11.52 1.79
C GLY A 253 5.76 12.86 1.82
N SER A 254 6.49 13.89 1.37
CA SER A 254 6.03 15.28 1.41
C SER A 254 5.24 15.72 0.17
N TYR A 255 5.10 14.86 -0.85
CA TYR A 255 4.67 15.28 -2.19
C TYR A 255 3.15 15.19 -2.44
N ALA A 256 2.42 14.37 -1.67
CA ALA A 256 1.01 14.09 -1.94
C ALA A 256 0.02 14.84 -1.02
N ARG A 257 0.46 15.26 0.17
CA ARG A 257 -0.37 15.94 1.18
C ARG A 257 0.44 17.05 1.83
N GLY A 258 -0.18 18.21 2.03
CA GLY A 258 0.51 19.39 2.53
C GLY A 258 -0.36 20.63 2.64
N PHE A 259 0.32 21.77 2.76
CA PHE A 259 -0.26 23.10 2.90
C PHE A 259 0.28 24.00 1.81
N ASP A 260 -0.60 24.66 1.06
CA ASP A 260 -0.18 25.70 0.12
C ASP A 260 -0.12 27.04 0.86
N VAL A 261 1.08 27.62 0.96
CA VAL A 261 1.34 28.84 1.72
C VAL A 261 2.30 29.74 0.94
N ALA A 262 1.87 30.96 0.66
CA ALA A 262 2.62 31.99 -0.05
C ALA A 262 3.19 31.47 -1.39
N GLY A 263 2.38 30.75 -2.15
CA GLY A 263 2.75 30.19 -3.46
C GLY A 263 3.70 28.99 -3.42
N ALA A 264 3.97 28.41 -2.24
CA ALA A 264 4.80 27.22 -2.09
C ALA A 264 4.02 26.09 -1.38
N HIS A 265 4.15 24.86 -1.90
CA HIS A 265 3.63 23.66 -1.23
C HIS A 265 4.55 23.26 -0.08
N ARG A 266 3.96 23.03 1.10
CA ARG A 266 4.64 22.65 2.34
C ARG A 266 4.19 21.28 2.79
N SER A 267 5.12 20.43 3.23
CA SER A 267 4.82 19.08 3.72
C SER A 267 3.81 19.08 4.85
N HIS A 268 2.93 18.08 4.88
CA HIS A 268 2.08 17.78 6.05
C HIS A 268 2.88 17.16 7.20
N VAL A 269 4.07 16.63 6.94
CA VAL A 269 5.00 16.16 7.97
C VAL A 269 5.69 17.36 8.58
N LEU A 270 5.48 17.58 9.87
CA LEU A 270 5.99 18.72 10.62
C LEU A 270 7.04 18.23 11.63
N ASP A 271 8.14 18.96 11.76
CA ASP A 271 9.15 18.69 12.78
C ASP A 271 8.69 19.26 14.13
N PRO A 272 8.39 18.43 15.15
CA PRO A 272 7.95 18.91 16.46
C PRO A 272 8.98 19.79 17.17
N ARG A 273 10.26 19.64 16.81
CA ARG A 273 11.41 20.33 17.43
C ARG A 273 11.58 21.76 16.92
N SER A 274 11.08 22.06 15.72
CA SER A 274 11.20 23.38 15.08
C SER A 274 9.86 24.03 14.76
N GLY A 275 8.79 23.24 14.68
CA GLY A 275 7.46 23.68 14.24
C GLY A 275 7.33 23.84 12.72
N GLN A 276 8.36 23.47 11.95
CA GLN A 276 8.43 23.69 10.50
C GLN A 276 8.05 22.43 9.70
N PRO A 277 7.50 22.59 8.47
CA PRO A 277 7.33 21.52 7.51
C PRO A 277 8.65 20.89 7.08
N CYS A 278 8.64 19.57 6.94
CA CYS A 278 9.79 18.81 6.49
C CYS A 278 9.79 18.70 4.96
N ASP A 279 10.26 19.75 4.28
CA ASP A 279 10.20 19.86 2.80
C ASP A 279 11.39 19.20 2.07
N ALA A 280 12.45 18.85 2.82
CA ALA A 280 13.71 18.35 2.26
C ALA A 280 13.65 16.87 1.84
N VAL A 281 12.80 16.06 2.47
CA VAL A 281 12.62 14.64 2.15
C VAL A 281 11.37 14.46 1.30
N LEU A 282 11.54 13.97 0.07
CA LEU A 282 10.42 13.67 -0.82
C LEU A 282 9.71 12.39 -0.39
N SER A 283 10.49 11.35 -0.09
CA SER A 283 9.99 10.06 0.35
C SER A 283 10.97 9.39 1.32
N ALA A 284 10.43 8.70 2.31
CA ALA A 284 11.14 7.81 3.19
C ALA A 284 10.38 6.49 3.26
N THR A 285 11.05 5.39 2.90
CA THR A 285 10.51 4.04 2.92
C THR A 285 11.26 3.23 3.98
N VAL A 286 10.52 2.54 4.85
CA VAL A 286 11.10 1.72 5.92
C VAL A 286 10.53 0.33 5.88
N ILE A 287 11.43 -0.65 5.96
CA ILE A 287 11.13 -2.04 6.25
C ILE A 287 11.39 -2.28 7.75
N ALA A 288 10.47 -2.93 8.45
CA ALA A 288 10.62 -3.34 9.85
C ALA A 288 9.94 -4.68 10.10
N ARG A 289 10.09 -5.22 11.32
CA ARG A 289 9.45 -6.49 11.73
C ARG A 289 7.93 -6.40 11.79
N ASP A 290 7.41 -5.23 12.18
CA ASP A 290 5.98 -4.96 12.33
C ASP A 290 5.60 -3.65 11.64
N ALA A 291 4.33 -3.54 11.28
CA ALA A 291 3.83 -2.41 10.51
C ALA A 291 3.78 -1.10 11.30
N ALA A 292 3.59 -1.14 12.62
CA ALA A 292 3.57 0.07 13.45
C ALA A 292 4.96 0.73 13.51
N SER A 293 6.00 -0.07 13.69
CA SER A 293 7.39 0.38 13.66
C SER A 293 7.76 0.96 12.29
N ALA A 294 7.39 0.29 11.19
CA ALA A 294 7.66 0.78 9.84
C ALA A 294 7.02 2.16 9.58
N ASP A 295 5.74 2.33 9.94
CA ASP A 295 4.97 3.57 9.74
C ASP A 295 5.58 4.75 10.56
N ALA A 296 5.89 4.50 11.83
CA ALA A 296 6.52 5.49 12.71
C ALA A 296 7.90 5.92 12.19
N LEU A 297 8.74 4.95 11.82
CA LEU A 297 10.09 5.20 11.34
C LEU A 297 10.11 5.94 9.99
N ALA A 298 9.18 5.62 9.09
CA ALA A 298 9.05 6.33 7.82
C ALA A 298 8.76 7.83 8.05
N THR A 299 7.90 8.15 9.01
CA THR A 299 7.65 9.55 9.41
C THR A 299 8.87 10.16 10.09
N ILE A 300 9.54 9.44 10.99
CA ILE A 300 10.74 9.91 11.70
C ILE A 300 11.86 10.24 10.71
N LEU A 301 12.09 9.43 9.68
CA LEU A 301 13.09 9.69 8.64
C LEU A 301 12.81 10.98 7.86
N CYS A 302 11.54 11.29 7.59
CA CYS A 302 11.18 12.56 6.97
C CYS A 302 11.58 13.75 7.85
N VAL A 303 11.53 13.61 9.18
CA VAL A 303 11.85 14.66 10.16
C VAL A 303 13.35 14.75 10.45
N LEU A 304 14.03 13.63 10.63
CA LEU A 304 15.47 13.57 10.92
C LEU A 304 16.33 13.78 9.67
N GLY A 305 15.78 13.48 8.49
CA GLY A 305 16.49 13.54 7.23
C GLY A 305 17.46 12.37 7.01
N PRO A 306 18.21 12.39 5.90
CA PRO A 306 18.98 11.23 5.42
C PRO A 306 20.12 10.77 6.35
N ILE A 307 20.72 11.67 7.14
CA ILE A 307 21.88 11.33 7.98
C ILE A 307 21.42 10.74 9.32
N ASP A 308 20.78 11.55 10.16
CA ASP A 308 20.37 11.14 11.50
C ASP A 308 19.26 10.08 11.45
N GLY A 309 18.38 10.16 10.45
CA GLY A 309 17.31 9.20 10.27
C GLY A 309 17.83 7.81 9.90
N ILE A 310 18.77 7.71 8.96
CA ILE A 310 19.38 6.41 8.59
C ILE A 310 20.20 5.85 9.75
N ALA A 311 20.91 6.69 10.50
CA ALA A 311 21.63 6.26 11.71
C ALA A 311 20.68 5.66 12.76
N LEU A 312 19.49 6.26 12.95
CA LEU A 312 18.46 5.69 13.83
C LEU A 312 17.95 4.35 13.30
N VAL A 313 17.65 4.23 12.00
CA VAL A 313 17.24 2.96 11.39
C VAL A 313 18.29 1.86 11.57
N ASP A 314 19.55 2.17 11.35
CA ASP A 314 20.67 1.25 11.52
C ASP A 314 20.89 0.79 12.98
N SER A 315 20.28 1.47 13.96
CA SER A 315 20.27 1.08 15.37
C SER A 315 19.17 0.07 15.72
N ILE A 316 18.23 -0.18 14.81
CA ILE A 316 17.06 -1.04 15.03
C ILE A 316 17.31 -2.38 14.33
N ASP A 317 17.36 -3.44 15.13
CA ASP A 317 17.51 -4.79 14.62
C ASP A 317 16.30 -5.21 13.76
N GLY A 318 16.59 -5.69 12.55
CA GLY A 318 15.57 -6.05 11.56
C GLY A 318 14.89 -4.87 10.85
N ALA A 319 15.40 -3.65 10.97
CA ALA A 319 14.93 -2.52 10.18
C ALA A 319 15.86 -2.16 9.01
N ALA A 320 15.29 -1.66 7.93
CA ALA A 320 16.02 -1.07 6.82
C ALA A 320 15.28 0.16 6.27
N GLY A 321 16.01 1.14 5.75
CA GLY A 321 15.42 2.40 5.32
C GLY A 321 16.03 2.93 4.03
N LEU A 322 15.21 3.62 3.24
CA LEU A 322 15.58 4.34 2.02
C LEU A 322 14.96 5.73 2.07
N VAL A 323 15.77 6.76 1.85
CA VAL A 323 15.34 8.17 1.79
C VAL A 323 15.68 8.73 0.41
N VAL A 324 14.71 9.41 -0.19
CA VAL A 324 14.89 10.22 -1.39
C VAL A 324 14.66 11.68 -1.02
N ALA A 325 15.72 12.47 -1.05
CA ALA A 325 15.68 13.89 -0.74
C ALA A 325 15.41 14.73 -2.00
N ARG A 326 14.95 15.97 -1.78
CA ARG A 326 14.60 16.93 -2.84
C ARG A 326 15.81 17.39 -3.65
N ASP A 327 17.00 17.42 -3.05
CA ASP A 327 18.25 17.75 -3.74
C ASP A 327 18.79 16.60 -4.62
N GLY A 328 18.05 15.48 -4.69
CA GLY A 328 18.41 14.29 -5.45
C GLY A 328 19.20 13.26 -4.66
N THR A 329 19.58 13.54 -3.40
CA THR A 329 20.27 12.58 -2.52
C THR A 329 19.39 11.35 -2.29
N ILE A 330 19.97 10.17 -2.49
CA ILE A 330 19.38 8.89 -2.10
C ILE A 330 20.26 8.28 -1.03
N ALA A 331 19.71 8.06 0.16
CA ALA A 331 20.42 7.45 1.28
C ALA A 331 19.71 6.17 1.69
N ALA A 332 20.47 5.10 1.93
CA ALA A 332 19.95 3.81 2.35
C ALA A 332 20.70 3.32 3.60
N SER A 333 20.00 2.60 4.47
CA SER A 333 20.61 1.98 5.64
C SER A 333 21.47 0.78 5.24
N ARG A 334 22.35 0.33 6.14
CA ARG A 334 23.28 -0.78 5.85
C ARG A 334 22.56 -2.07 5.49
N ALA A 335 21.41 -2.32 6.12
CA ALA A 335 20.61 -3.52 5.90
C ALA A 335 19.78 -3.47 4.60
N TRP A 336 19.61 -2.29 3.98
CA TRP A 336 18.72 -2.12 2.82
C TRP A 336 19.05 -3.04 1.65
N ALA A 337 20.35 -3.19 1.34
CA ALA A 337 20.81 -4.01 0.23
C ALA A 337 20.42 -5.49 0.36
N ALA A 338 20.17 -5.99 1.57
CA ALA A 338 19.72 -7.37 1.79
C ALA A 338 18.28 -7.61 1.33
N PHE A 339 17.48 -6.55 1.21
CA PHE A 339 16.09 -6.61 0.73
C PHE A 339 15.97 -6.34 -0.76
N VAL A 340 17.02 -5.84 -1.42
CA VAL A 340 17.06 -5.53 -2.85
C VAL A 340 17.72 -6.68 -3.60
N ALA A 341 17.12 -7.16 -4.69
CA ALA A 341 17.66 -8.29 -5.44
C ALA A 341 19.06 -8.04 -6.02
N PRO A 342 19.86 -9.12 -6.12
CA PRO A 342 20.15 -9.70 -7.43
C PRO A 342 19.50 -11.10 -7.57
N ARG A 343 18.85 -11.32 -8.73
CA ARG A 343 18.04 -12.50 -9.13
C ARG A 343 18.64 -13.86 -8.73
N ARG A 344 17.78 -14.84 -8.42
CA ARG A 344 18.04 -16.27 -8.69
C ARG A 344 16.83 -16.86 -9.43
N PRO A 345 17.02 -17.57 -10.56
CA PRO A 345 15.91 -18.19 -11.30
C PRO A 345 15.58 -19.52 -10.65
N GLU A 346 14.34 -19.71 -10.22
CA GLU A 346 13.71 -21.03 -10.11
C GLU A 346 12.20 -20.79 -9.93
N HIS A 347 11.43 -21.24 -10.93
CA HIS A 347 9.97 -21.19 -11.07
C HIS A 347 9.34 -19.85 -11.44
N ASP A 348 9.58 -19.41 -12.69
CA ASP A 348 8.48 -18.92 -13.52
C ASP A 348 8.76 -19.32 -14.97
N GLU A 349 8.23 -20.47 -15.39
CA GLU A 349 8.19 -20.86 -16.80
C GLU A 349 7.09 -20.06 -17.49
N THR A 350 7.39 -18.82 -17.83
CA THR A 350 6.94 -18.25 -19.10
C THR A 350 8.18 -17.89 -19.89
N PRO A 351 8.36 -18.39 -21.13
CA PRO A 351 9.53 -18.05 -21.90
C PRO A 351 9.51 -16.54 -22.18
N GLU A 352 10.49 -15.81 -21.64
CA GLU A 352 10.86 -14.50 -22.16
C GLU A 352 11.08 -14.68 -23.69
N PRO A 353 10.36 -13.95 -24.56
CA PRO A 353 10.64 -14.02 -25.98
C PRO A 353 12.04 -13.42 -26.22
N ASP A 354 12.96 -14.28 -26.66
CA ASP A 354 14.29 -14.00 -27.20
C ASP A 354 14.90 -12.62 -26.87
N GLY A 355 15.70 -12.55 -25.81
CA GLY A 355 17.12 -12.17 -25.88
C GLY A 355 17.53 -10.82 -26.48
N ALA A 356 16.62 -9.89 -26.75
CA ALA A 356 16.95 -8.53 -27.13
C ALA A 356 16.97 -7.62 -25.88
N PRO A 357 17.99 -6.75 -25.70
CA PRO A 357 17.89 -5.70 -24.69
C PRO A 357 16.61 -4.88 -24.94
N PRO A 358 15.90 -4.41 -23.89
CA PRO A 358 14.68 -3.63 -24.06
C PRO A 358 14.97 -2.48 -25.01
N ALA A 359 14.14 -2.35 -26.05
CA ALA A 359 14.34 -1.34 -27.07
C ALA A 359 14.43 0.04 -26.41
N ALA A 360 15.46 0.82 -26.76
CA ALA A 360 15.57 2.20 -26.33
C ALA A 360 14.34 2.98 -26.80
N SER A 361 13.90 3.96 -26.01
CA SER A 361 12.77 4.81 -26.38
C SER A 361 13.00 5.43 -27.75
N PRO A 362 12.03 5.39 -28.68
CA PRO A 362 12.16 6.02 -29.99
C PRO A 362 12.03 7.55 -29.93
N TRP A 363 11.85 8.13 -28.75
CA TRP A 363 11.69 9.57 -28.58
C TRP A 363 13.01 10.32 -28.76
N PRO A 364 12.97 11.54 -29.32
CA PRO A 364 14.14 12.42 -29.30
C PRO A 364 14.65 12.66 -27.86
N ASP A 365 15.96 12.89 -27.70
CA ASP A 365 16.54 13.17 -26.39
C ASP A 365 15.84 14.35 -25.70
N GLY A 366 15.46 14.14 -24.44
CA GLY A 366 14.75 15.13 -23.62
C GLY A 366 13.25 15.26 -23.91
N PHE A 367 12.70 14.56 -24.91
CA PHE A 367 11.27 14.51 -25.16
C PHE A 367 10.57 13.53 -24.22
N ALA A 368 9.35 13.88 -23.82
CA ALA A 368 8.44 13.01 -23.11
C ALA A 368 7.06 13.05 -23.77
N PHE A 369 6.41 11.90 -23.84
CA PHE A 369 4.99 11.79 -24.15
C PHE A 369 4.22 11.66 -22.84
N THR A 370 3.35 12.62 -22.53
CA THR A 370 2.56 12.65 -21.29
C THR A 370 1.07 12.75 -21.57
N VAL A 371 0.29 12.04 -20.77
CA VAL A 371 -1.17 12.15 -20.69
C VAL A 371 -1.50 12.60 -19.29
N GLN A 372 -1.95 13.85 -19.14
CA GLN A 372 -2.49 14.34 -17.88
C GLN A 372 -4.00 14.21 -17.90
N LEU A 373 -4.58 13.79 -16.79
CA LEU A 373 -6.03 13.67 -16.64
C LEU A 373 -6.44 14.08 -15.23
N GLU A 374 -7.57 14.76 -15.11
CA GLU A 374 -8.12 15.16 -13.82
C GLU A 374 -9.46 14.45 -13.59
N LEU A 375 -9.50 13.58 -12.59
CA LEU A 375 -10.75 12.93 -12.17
C LEU A 375 -11.59 13.91 -11.36
N ARG A 376 -12.85 14.08 -11.76
CA ARG A 376 -13.78 15.01 -11.15
C ARG A 376 -14.20 14.52 -9.76
N ASP A 377 -14.28 15.46 -8.80
CA ASP A 377 -14.98 15.23 -7.53
C ASP A 377 -16.45 15.66 -7.68
N PRO A 378 -17.42 14.74 -7.63
CA PRO A 378 -18.83 15.09 -7.68
C PRO A 378 -19.34 15.76 -6.39
N ASN A 379 -18.52 15.81 -5.33
CA ASN A 379 -18.86 16.46 -4.06
C ASN A 379 -18.24 17.87 -3.90
N ALA A 380 -17.48 18.36 -4.88
CA ALA A 380 -16.84 19.68 -4.84
C ALA A 380 -17.81 20.89 -4.73
N GLY A 381 -19.14 20.64 -4.72
CA GLY A 381 -20.20 21.63 -4.54
C GLY A 381 -20.98 21.54 -3.21
N GLY A 382 -20.51 20.80 -2.19
CA GLY A 382 -21.08 20.82 -0.83
C GLY A 382 -22.45 20.16 -0.64
N GLY A 383 -22.95 19.42 -1.64
CA GLY A 383 -24.22 18.69 -1.55
C GLY A 383 -24.06 17.30 -0.96
N SER A 384 -24.50 17.09 0.29
CA SER A 384 -24.68 15.76 0.87
C SER A 384 -25.72 14.97 0.05
N ARG A 385 -25.29 14.07 -0.83
CA ARG A 385 -26.13 12.98 -1.32
C ARG A 385 -25.82 11.70 -0.54
N ARG A 386 -26.86 11.14 0.09
CA ARG A 386 -26.89 9.76 0.56
C ARG A 386 -26.71 8.84 -0.66
N GLY A 387 -25.50 8.34 -0.83
CA GLY A 387 -25.09 7.52 -1.97
C GLY A 387 -23.62 7.80 -2.24
N GLY A 388 -22.74 7.15 -1.47
CA GLY A 388 -21.30 7.42 -1.48
C GLY A 388 -20.70 7.44 -2.89
N TYR A 389 -19.80 8.37 -3.12
CA TYR A 389 -19.02 8.45 -4.36
C TYR A 389 -18.28 7.13 -4.63
N ARG A 390 -18.57 6.48 -5.78
CA ARG A 390 -17.84 5.30 -6.26
C ARG A 390 -16.83 5.69 -7.32
N ARG A 391 -15.54 5.52 -7.09
CA ARG A 391 -14.51 5.90 -8.07
C ARG A 391 -14.77 5.23 -9.43
N PRO A 392 -14.57 5.95 -10.55
CA PRO A 392 -14.68 5.31 -11.84
C PRO A 392 -13.54 4.31 -12.04
N TYR A 393 -13.84 3.24 -12.76
CA TYR A 393 -12.85 2.47 -13.48
C TYR A 393 -12.29 3.31 -14.60
N VAL A 394 -10.98 3.29 -14.78
CA VAL A 394 -10.30 4.10 -15.79
C VAL A 394 -9.34 3.23 -16.58
N ALA A 395 -9.37 3.37 -17.90
CA ALA A 395 -8.35 2.83 -18.78
C ALA A 395 -7.76 3.96 -19.63
N VAL A 396 -6.43 4.00 -19.72
CA VAL A 396 -5.72 4.89 -20.63
C VAL A 396 -4.80 4.05 -21.50
N TRP A 397 -4.94 4.16 -22.82
CA TRP A 397 -4.14 3.38 -23.75
C TRP A 397 -3.89 4.13 -25.06
N ILE A 398 -2.95 3.60 -25.83
CA ILE A 398 -2.63 4.03 -27.18
C ILE A 398 -3.19 3.00 -28.15
N GLU A 399 -3.84 3.48 -29.20
CA GLU A 399 -4.32 2.67 -30.31
C GLU A 399 -3.82 3.21 -31.66
N THR A 400 -3.77 2.33 -32.66
CA THR A 400 -3.53 2.73 -34.04
C THR A 400 -4.77 3.47 -34.60
N PRO A 401 -4.64 4.21 -35.71
CA PRO A 401 -5.76 4.80 -36.45
C PRO A 401 -6.85 3.80 -36.84
N SER A 402 -6.49 2.53 -37.07
CA SER A 402 -7.42 1.44 -37.37
C SER A 402 -8.12 0.88 -36.12
N GLY A 403 -7.71 1.30 -34.93
CA GLY A 403 -8.32 0.93 -33.65
C GLY A 403 -7.73 -0.32 -33.01
N GLU A 404 -6.50 -0.69 -33.36
CA GLU A 404 -5.77 -1.79 -32.71
C GLU A 404 -5.05 -1.28 -31.46
N ALA A 405 -5.06 -2.04 -30.36
CA ALA A 405 -4.37 -1.66 -29.13
C ALA A 405 -2.85 -1.77 -29.32
N VAL A 406 -2.13 -0.72 -28.94
CA VAL A 406 -0.67 -0.63 -29.01
C VAL A 406 -0.06 -0.78 -27.62
N ARG A 407 -0.53 0.04 -26.67
CA ARG A 407 0.01 0.07 -25.31
C ARG A 407 -1.05 0.49 -24.31
N THR A 408 -1.27 -0.28 -23.25
CA THR A 408 -2.04 0.19 -22.10
C THR A 408 -1.11 0.95 -21.14
N LEU A 409 -1.43 2.23 -20.89
CA LEU A 409 -0.67 3.12 -20.00
C LEU A 409 -1.14 3.03 -18.55
N ALA A 410 -2.44 2.83 -18.34
CA ALA A 410 -3.05 2.64 -17.04
C ALA A 410 -4.34 1.82 -17.14
N LEU A 411 -4.57 0.96 -16.16
CA LEU A 411 -5.84 0.28 -15.90
C LEU A 411 -6.14 0.38 -14.40
N TRP A 412 -7.13 1.17 -14.02
CA TRP A 412 -7.53 1.37 -12.62
C TRP A 412 -8.91 0.73 -12.40
N ILE A 413 -8.95 -0.42 -11.73
CA ILE A 413 -10.17 -1.20 -11.48
C ILE A 413 -10.19 -1.74 -10.04
N GLU A 414 -11.37 -2.11 -9.53
CA GLU A 414 -11.54 -2.73 -8.19
C GLU A 414 -11.92 -4.21 -8.32
N ARG A 415 -12.78 -4.53 -9.29
CA ARG A 415 -13.25 -5.91 -9.51
C ARG A 415 -13.27 -6.23 -10.98
N THR A 416 -12.60 -7.31 -11.36
CA THR A 416 -12.54 -7.82 -12.73
C THR A 416 -13.93 -8.12 -13.31
N LYS A 417 -14.92 -8.44 -12.47
CA LYS A 417 -16.32 -8.65 -12.91
C LYS A 417 -16.94 -7.46 -13.65
N TRP A 418 -16.45 -6.25 -13.40
CA TRP A 418 -16.94 -5.02 -14.02
C TRP A 418 -16.00 -4.45 -15.07
N LEU A 419 -14.90 -5.14 -15.34
CA LEU A 419 -14.03 -4.82 -16.47
C LEU A 419 -14.79 -4.69 -17.80
N PRO A 420 -15.88 -5.46 -18.08
CA PRO A 420 -16.71 -5.24 -19.26
C PRO A 420 -17.35 -3.85 -19.39
N ASP A 421 -17.44 -3.08 -18.30
CA ASP A 421 -17.99 -1.72 -18.31
C ASP A 421 -17.02 -0.71 -18.96
N LEU A 422 -15.72 -1.01 -19.00
CA LEU A 422 -14.74 -0.36 -19.88
C LEU A 422 -14.89 -0.92 -21.30
N ARG A 423 -16.03 -0.61 -21.92
CA ARG A 423 -16.57 -1.26 -23.14
C ARG A 423 -15.57 -1.34 -24.30
N ARG A 424 -14.77 -0.29 -24.54
CA ARG A 424 -13.81 -0.26 -25.65
C ARG A 424 -12.55 -1.00 -25.26
N TRP A 425 -11.93 -0.63 -24.14
CA TRP A 425 -10.70 -1.25 -23.68
C TRP A 425 -10.88 -2.77 -23.51
N TYR A 426 -11.97 -3.22 -22.88
CA TYR A 426 -12.28 -4.63 -22.67
C TYR A 426 -12.42 -5.40 -23.98
N ARG A 427 -13.03 -4.80 -25.01
CA ARG A 427 -13.18 -5.44 -26.33
C ARG A 427 -11.84 -5.66 -27.01
N LEU A 428 -10.91 -4.71 -26.88
CA LEU A 428 -9.57 -4.78 -27.47
C LEU A 428 -8.68 -5.83 -26.78
N HIS A 429 -8.92 -6.09 -25.50
CA HIS A 429 -8.07 -6.97 -24.68
C HIS A 429 -8.74 -8.29 -24.28
N ARG A 430 -9.95 -8.57 -24.80
CA ARG A 430 -10.71 -9.79 -24.50
C ARG A 430 -9.89 -11.04 -24.85
N GLY A 431 -9.61 -11.87 -23.85
CA GLY A 431 -8.86 -13.12 -24.00
C GLY A 431 -7.37 -13.03 -23.62
N ARG A 432 -6.87 -11.87 -23.20
CA ARG A 432 -5.51 -11.68 -22.66
C ARG A 432 -5.51 -11.53 -21.13
N ASN A 433 -6.20 -12.43 -20.43
CA ASN A 433 -6.51 -12.28 -18.99
C ASN A 433 -5.27 -12.20 -18.09
N ASP A 434 -4.19 -12.89 -18.46
CA ASP A 434 -2.87 -12.87 -17.82
C ASP A 434 -2.25 -11.46 -17.74
N ARG A 435 -2.44 -10.63 -18.78
CA ARG A 435 -1.93 -9.25 -18.81
C ARG A 435 -2.79 -8.27 -18.01
N ILE A 436 -4.07 -8.56 -17.83
CA ILE A 436 -5.01 -7.66 -17.16
C ILE A 436 -4.68 -7.57 -15.67
N ASP A 437 -4.37 -8.69 -15.04
CA ASP A 437 -4.02 -8.76 -13.62
C ASP A 437 -2.67 -8.07 -13.32
N ALA A 438 -1.72 -8.12 -14.25
CA ALA A 438 -0.43 -7.43 -14.12
C ALA A 438 -0.52 -5.90 -14.27
N MET A 439 -1.53 -5.40 -15.00
CA MET A 439 -1.69 -3.97 -15.32
C MET A 439 -2.71 -3.25 -14.44
N SER A 440 -3.61 -4.01 -13.82
CA SER A 440 -4.64 -3.51 -12.92
C SER A 440 -4.04 -2.89 -11.65
N ARG A 441 -4.51 -1.70 -11.30
CA ARG A 441 -4.27 -1.05 -10.00
C ARG A 441 -5.59 -0.61 -9.38
N ALA A 442 -5.60 -0.39 -8.06
CA ALA A 442 -6.75 0.14 -7.36
C ALA A 442 -7.25 1.46 -8.00
N THR A 443 -8.57 1.67 -7.95
CA THR A 443 -9.20 2.88 -8.48
C THR A 443 -8.68 4.15 -7.81
N ARG A 444 -8.51 5.22 -8.59
CA ARG A 444 -7.93 6.49 -8.12
C ARG A 444 -9.01 7.48 -7.63
N ARG A 445 -8.65 8.36 -6.70
CA ARG A 445 -9.54 9.42 -6.18
C ARG A 445 -9.75 10.54 -7.21
N PRO A 446 -10.69 11.47 -7.00
CA PRO A 446 -10.65 12.75 -7.69
C PRO A 446 -9.29 13.42 -7.53
N GLY A 447 -8.85 14.14 -8.55
CA GLY A 447 -7.54 14.79 -8.59
C GLY A 447 -6.82 14.62 -9.93
N SER A 448 -5.65 15.25 -10.03
CA SER A 448 -4.82 15.24 -11.24
C SER A 448 -3.83 14.08 -11.23
N TYR A 449 -3.70 13.41 -12.38
CA TYR A 449 -2.80 12.29 -12.61
C TYR A 449 -2.00 12.52 -13.89
N GLU A 450 -0.77 12.00 -13.93
CA GLU A 450 0.11 12.10 -15.10
C GLU A 450 0.61 10.70 -15.46
N LEU A 451 0.40 10.31 -16.71
CA LEU A 451 0.86 9.05 -17.30
C LEU A 451 1.88 9.35 -18.38
N ALA A 452 2.94 8.54 -18.48
CA ALA A 452 3.93 8.68 -19.54
C ALA A 452 3.87 7.48 -20.48
N TRP A 453 4.16 7.73 -21.75
CA TRP A 453 4.42 6.69 -22.73
C TRP A 453 5.85 6.78 -23.20
N ASN A 454 6.57 5.65 -23.15
CA ASN A 454 7.96 5.54 -23.55
C ASN A 454 8.15 5.18 -25.04
N GLY A 455 7.06 5.09 -25.81
CA GLY A 455 7.10 4.74 -27.23
C GLY A 455 7.25 3.25 -27.51
N LEU A 456 7.01 2.42 -26.50
CA LEU A 456 6.99 0.96 -26.65
C LEU A 456 5.54 0.46 -26.69
N ASP A 457 5.31 -0.65 -27.39
CA ASP A 457 4.05 -1.40 -27.33
C ASP A 457 3.96 -2.27 -26.05
N ASP A 458 2.86 -3.00 -25.87
CA ASP A 458 2.67 -3.92 -24.73
C ASP A 458 3.65 -5.11 -24.72
N ASP A 459 4.34 -5.38 -25.83
CA ASP A 459 5.36 -6.43 -25.95
C ASP A 459 6.79 -5.87 -25.77
N GLY A 460 6.92 -4.57 -25.47
CA GLY A 460 8.20 -3.90 -25.27
C GLY A 460 8.94 -3.53 -26.55
N ARG A 461 8.30 -3.61 -27.72
CA ARG A 461 8.90 -3.22 -29.00
C ARG A 461 8.66 -1.74 -29.26
N ALA A 462 9.68 -1.06 -29.81
CA ALA A 462 9.55 0.33 -30.20
C ALA A 462 8.53 0.49 -31.32
N ILE A 463 7.66 1.49 -31.19
CA ILE A 463 6.66 1.82 -32.20
C ILE A 463 7.24 2.76 -33.26
N GLU A 464 6.74 2.66 -34.48
CA GLU A 464 7.15 3.54 -35.57
C GLU A 464 6.59 4.96 -35.40
N PRO A 465 7.34 6.02 -35.74
CA PRO A 465 6.79 7.37 -35.84
C PRO A 465 5.57 7.40 -36.77
N GLY A 466 4.51 8.10 -36.37
CA GLY A 466 3.29 8.14 -37.15
C GLY A 466 2.07 8.60 -36.36
N GLU A 467 0.90 8.32 -36.92
CA GLU A 467 -0.39 8.68 -36.34
C GLU A 467 -0.83 7.61 -35.34
N TYR A 468 -1.24 8.05 -34.15
CA TYR A 468 -1.81 7.22 -33.10
C TYR A 468 -3.02 7.92 -32.50
N VAL A 469 -3.77 7.20 -31.67
CA VAL A 469 -4.87 7.76 -30.90
C VAL A 469 -4.64 7.45 -29.44
N VAL A 470 -4.66 8.48 -28.60
CA VAL A 470 -4.75 8.33 -27.15
C VAL A 470 -6.21 8.18 -26.78
N ALA A 471 -6.54 7.13 -26.04
CA ALA A 471 -7.87 6.91 -25.52
C ALA A 471 -7.85 6.93 -23.99
N ILE A 472 -8.80 7.66 -23.41
CA ILE A 472 -9.01 7.81 -21.97
C ILE A 472 -10.46 7.44 -21.71
N GLU A 473 -10.70 6.26 -21.14
CA GLU A 473 -12.03 5.71 -20.88
C GLU A 473 -12.29 5.67 -19.38
N ALA A 474 -13.50 6.03 -18.98
CA ALA A 474 -13.98 5.84 -17.62
C ALA A 474 -15.36 5.18 -17.61
N ALA A 475 -15.57 4.28 -16.66
CA ALA A 475 -16.86 3.66 -16.41
C ALA A 475 -17.11 3.54 -14.92
N ARG A 476 -18.35 3.75 -14.48
CA ARG A 476 -18.73 3.64 -13.07
C ARG A 476 -19.77 2.55 -12.91
N GLU A 477 -19.60 1.71 -11.88
CA GLU A 477 -20.59 0.68 -11.55
C GLU A 477 -21.99 1.31 -11.39
N HIS A 478 -22.94 0.92 -12.23
CA HIS A 478 -24.28 1.51 -12.29
C HIS A 478 -24.28 3.04 -12.47
N GLY A 479 -23.23 3.60 -13.07
CA GLY A 479 -23.02 5.03 -13.22
C GLY A 479 -22.78 5.43 -14.67
N THR A 480 -21.95 6.46 -14.87
CA THR A 480 -21.69 7.00 -16.20
C THR A 480 -20.61 6.21 -16.94
N TYR A 481 -20.64 6.34 -18.26
CA TYR A 481 -19.61 5.84 -19.17
C TYR A 481 -19.11 7.02 -19.99
N GLN A 482 -17.80 7.23 -20.03
CA GLN A 482 -17.16 8.35 -20.70
C GLN A 482 -15.92 7.87 -21.45
N ILE A 483 -15.65 8.46 -22.62
CA ILE A 483 -14.42 8.21 -23.34
C ILE A 483 -13.97 9.47 -24.07
N MET A 484 -12.70 9.83 -23.92
CA MET A 484 -12.01 10.86 -24.70
C MET A 484 -11.04 10.18 -25.66
N ARG A 485 -10.96 10.66 -26.90
CA ARG A 485 -10.03 10.14 -27.90
C ARG A 485 -9.35 11.31 -28.60
N GLN A 486 -8.03 11.30 -28.62
CA GLN A 486 -7.23 12.34 -29.25
C GLN A 486 -6.28 11.70 -30.26
N ARG A 487 -6.37 12.11 -31.52
CA ARG A 487 -5.39 11.73 -32.53
C ARG A 487 -4.11 12.55 -32.33
N VAL A 488 -2.97 11.88 -32.39
CA VAL A 488 -1.65 12.47 -32.19
C VAL A 488 -0.69 11.97 -33.25
N SER A 489 0.25 12.82 -33.63
CA SER A 489 1.35 12.48 -34.54
C SER A 489 2.65 12.42 -33.75
N VAL A 490 3.13 11.22 -33.43
CA VAL A 490 4.39 11.04 -32.70
C VAL A 490 5.54 10.94 -33.69
N GLY A 491 6.56 11.76 -33.48
CA GLY A 491 7.70 11.91 -34.39
C GLY A 491 8.69 12.94 -33.85
N ARG A 492 8.92 14.03 -34.60
CA ARG A 492 9.89 15.08 -34.22
C ARG A 492 9.27 16.40 -33.73
N ALA A 493 8.01 16.68 -34.07
CA ALA A 493 7.37 17.92 -33.69
C ALA A 493 6.72 17.79 -32.31
N ALA A 494 6.94 18.80 -31.46
CA ALA A 494 6.25 18.88 -30.18
C ALA A 494 4.79 19.28 -30.37
N PHE A 495 3.91 18.78 -29.50
CA PHE A 495 2.50 19.16 -29.47
C PHE A 495 1.97 19.13 -28.03
N THR A 496 0.88 19.87 -27.82
CA THR A 496 0.02 19.76 -26.64
C THR A 496 -1.43 19.90 -27.10
N TYR A 497 -2.26 18.93 -26.76
CA TYR A 497 -3.71 18.95 -26.98
C TYR A 497 -4.42 19.00 -25.63
N ALA A 498 -5.34 19.94 -25.47
CA ALA A 498 -6.28 19.94 -24.35
C ALA A 498 -7.57 19.21 -24.75
N LEU A 499 -8.12 18.44 -23.82
CA LEU A 499 -9.36 17.68 -23.96
C LEU A 499 -10.37 18.19 -22.95
N ASP A 500 -11.53 18.59 -23.46
CA ASP A 500 -12.63 19.08 -22.63
C ASP A 500 -13.08 18.02 -21.61
N GLY A 501 -13.43 18.48 -20.42
CA GLY A 501 -13.97 17.63 -19.36
C GLY A 501 -15.32 17.00 -19.71
N ASN A 502 -15.70 16.00 -18.92
CA ASN A 502 -17.00 15.35 -18.98
C ASN A 502 -17.50 14.99 -17.56
N ALA A 503 -18.42 14.02 -17.46
CA ALA A 503 -19.01 13.62 -16.18
C ALA A 503 -18.00 12.99 -15.21
N GLU A 504 -16.96 12.33 -15.73
CA GLU A 504 -15.95 11.61 -14.93
C GLU A 504 -14.64 12.39 -14.81
N PHE A 505 -14.30 13.20 -15.82
CA PHE A 505 -13.06 13.97 -15.86
C PHE A 505 -13.34 15.48 -15.85
N ALA A 506 -12.58 16.25 -15.06
CA ALA A 506 -12.61 17.71 -15.14
C ALA A 506 -11.94 18.22 -16.43
N GLY A 507 -10.95 17.48 -16.94
CA GLY A 507 -10.28 17.70 -18.21
C GLY A 507 -9.14 16.69 -18.40
N ALA A 508 -8.52 16.70 -19.57
CA ALA A 508 -7.28 15.97 -19.82
C ALA A 508 -6.39 16.74 -20.80
N SER A 509 -5.11 16.40 -20.87
CA SER A 509 -4.21 16.89 -21.89
C SER A 509 -3.28 15.78 -22.36
N VAL A 510 -2.86 15.87 -23.62
CA VAL A 510 -1.87 14.98 -24.21
C VAL A 510 -0.75 15.83 -24.79
N SER A 511 0.46 15.61 -24.33
CA SER A 511 1.63 16.38 -24.76
C SER A 511 2.76 15.48 -25.21
N PHE A 512 3.54 15.95 -26.17
CA PHE A 512 4.77 15.34 -26.62
C PHE A 512 5.79 16.46 -26.88
N GLY A 513 6.92 16.46 -26.20
CA GLY A 513 7.90 17.54 -26.34
C GLY A 513 8.95 17.56 -25.24
N ALA A 514 9.84 18.56 -25.30
CA ALA A 514 10.88 18.77 -24.29
C ALA A 514 10.26 18.96 -22.90
N ARG A 515 10.77 18.20 -21.92
CA ARG A 515 10.26 18.23 -20.55
C ARG A 515 10.57 19.59 -19.91
N ALA A 516 9.55 20.29 -19.39
CA ALA A 516 9.79 21.42 -18.50
C ALA A 516 10.47 20.91 -17.22
N ALA A 517 11.54 21.57 -16.76
CA ALA A 517 12.13 21.26 -15.47
C ALA A 517 11.08 21.49 -14.37
N LYS A 518 10.77 20.45 -13.59
CA LYS A 518 9.89 20.55 -12.41
C LYS A 518 10.64 21.14 -11.22
#